data_AF-A0A944Q4H3-F1
#
_entry.id   AF-A0A944Q4H3-F1
#
_cell.length_a   1.000
_cell.length_b   1.000
_cell.length_c   1.000
_cell.angle_alpha   90.00
_cell.angle_beta   90.00
_cell.angle_gamma   90.00
#
_symmetry.space_group_name_H-M   'P 1'
#
loop_
_entity.id
_entity.type
_entity.pdbx_description
1 polymer ?
#
loop_
_entity_poly.entity_id
_entity_poly.type
_entity_poly.pdbx_seq_one_letter_code
_entity_poly.pdbx_strand_id
1 'polypeptide(L)'
;MSRTLDHPPRTDTEQSVGELVKQASEQISQLMRQELQLAQAEMRQKGKRFGLGSGLFGGAGVIGFVALLAGVATAIVALDLVWPLWLSALAVTGALLVTAAVLALVGKKQVSRAIPPAPEQAIAGVKADVAEIKERARR
;
A
#
# COMPACT_ATOMS: atom_id res chain seq x y z
N MET A 1 -85.79 6.91 -18.29
CA MET A 1 -85.22 7.92 -17.37
C MET A 1 -83.93 7.38 -16.78
N SER A 2 -82.91 8.21 -16.89
CA SER A 2 -81.49 8.07 -16.56
C SER A 2 -81.17 7.49 -15.18
N ARG A 3 -80.09 6.70 -15.08
CA ARG A 3 -79.14 6.77 -13.96
C ARG A 3 -77.79 6.20 -14.37
N THR A 4 -77.01 7.08 -14.98
CA THR A 4 -75.55 7.11 -14.88
C THR A 4 -75.16 7.28 -13.41
N LEU A 5 -74.29 6.40 -12.90
CA LEU A 5 -73.47 6.71 -11.73
C LEU A 5 -72.01 6.48 -12.10
N ASP A 6 -71.26 7.55 -11.92
CA ASP A 6 -69.85 7.72 -12.20
C ASP A 6 -69.00 6.59 -11.65
N HIS A 7 -68.12 6.07 -12.50
CA HIS A 7 -66.86 5.49 -12.03
C HIS A 7 -65.91 6.66 -11.76
N PRO A 8 -65.44 6.88 -10.52
CA PRO A 8 -64.40 7.86 -10.28
C PRO A 8 -63.15 7.43 -11.06
N PRO A 9 -62.46 8.35 -11.76
CA PRO A 9 -61.21 8.03 -12.42
C PRO A 9 -60.20 7.65 -11.34
N ARG A 10 -59.80 6.38 -11.32
CA ARG A 10 -58.63 5.96 -10.54
C ARG A 10 -57.42 6.63 -11.17
N THR A 11 -56.81 7.55 -10.43
CA THR A 11 -55.52 8.16 -10.76
C THR A 11 -54.40 7.12 -10.55
N ASP A 12 -54.43 6.03 -11.30
CA ASP A 12 -53.49 4.90 -11.18
C ASP A 12 -52.20 5.13 -12.00
N THR A 13 -52.12 6.22 -12.78
CA THR A 13 -50.99 6.46 -13.71
C THR A 13 -49.89 7.35 -13.11
N GLU A 14 -50.20 8.24 -12.18
CA GLU A 14 -49.20 9.13 -11.56
C GLU A 14 -48.44 8.47 -10.39
N GLN A 15 -48.96 7.38 -9.80
CA GLN A 15 -48.23 6.59 -8.79
C GLN A 15 -47.16 5.66 -9.43
N SER A 16 -47.29 5.32 -10.71
CA SER A 16 -46.44 4.33 -11.39
C SER A 16 -45.00 4.80 -11.67
N VAL A 17 -44.80 6.01 -12.20
CA VAL A 17 -43.44 6.50 -12.54
C VAL A 17 -42.65 6.87 -11.28
N GLY A 18 -43.31 7.47 -10.29
CA GLY A 18 -42.71 7.78 -8.99
C GLY A 18 -42.28 6.54 -8.22
N GLU A 19 -43.09 5.47 -8.24
CA GLU A 19 -42.73 4.17 -7.65
C GLU A 19 -41.56 3.50 -8.37
N LEU A 20 -41.50 3.54 -9.70
CA LEU A 20 -40.38 2.97 -10.46
C LEU A 20 -39.05 3.69 -10.17
N VAL A 21 -39.06 5.03 -10.10
CA VAL A 21 -37.87 5.82 -9.75
C VAL A 21 -37.42 5.54 -8.32
N LYS A 22 -38.37 5.42 -7.39
CA LYS A 22 -38.08 5.03 -5.99
C LYS A 22 -37.49 3.63 -5.93
N GLN A 23 -38.07 2.66 -6.64
CA GLN A 23 -37.62 1.27 -6.66
C GLN A 23 -36.24 1.12 -7.33
N ALA A 24 -35.97 1.87 -8.41
CA ALA A 24 -34.66 1.92 -9.05
C ALA A 24 -33.60 2.55 -8.12
N SER A 25 -33.95 3.64 -7.43
CA SER A 25 -33.07 4.28 -6.44
C SER A 25 -32.75 3.36 -5.25
N GLU A 26 -33.75 2.60 -4.79
CA GLU A 26 -33.58 1.57 -3.76
C GLU A 26 -32.67 0.43 -4.25
N GLN A 27 -32.86 -0.07 -5.49
CA GLN A 27 -32.01 -1.11 -6.06
C GLN A 27 -30.56 -0.65 -6.23
N ILE A 28 -30.34 0.57 -6.73
CA ILE A 28 -29.00 1.15 -6.85
C ILE A 28 -28.36 1.29 -5.46
N SER A 29 -29.13 1.75 -4.47
CA SER A 29 -28.66 1.87 -3.08
C SER A 29 -28.31 0.51 -2.47
N GLN A 30 -29.07 -0.53 -2.79
CA GLN A 30 -28.79 -1.90 -2.37
C GLN A 30 -27.54 -2.46 -3.04
N LEU A 31 -27.40 -2.30 -4.36
CA LEU A 31 -26.23 -2.74 -5.12
C LEU A 31 -24.96 -2.08 -4.59
N MET A 32 -24.99 -0.76 -4.37
CA MET A 32 -23.85 -0.03 -3.84
C MET A 32 -23.45 -0.52 -2.45
N ARG A 33 -24.44 -0.84 -1.61
CA ARG A 33 -24.20 -1.41 -0.27
C ARG A 33 -23.61 -2.82 -0.34
N GLN A 34 -24.02 -3.63 -1.32
CA GLN A 34 -23.46 -4.96 -1.58
C GLN A 34 -22.01 -4.86 -2.07
N GLU A 35 -21.72 -3.96 -3.00
CA GLU A 35 -20.36 -3.75 -3.52
C GLU A 35 -19.41 -3.26 -2.42
N LEU A 36 -19.88 -2.37 -1.55
CA LEU A 36 -19.13 -1.94 -0.36
C LEU A 36 -18.90 -3.09 0.63
N GLN A 37 -19.88 -3.99 0.83
CA GLN A 37 -19.71 -5.16 1.68
C GLN A 37 -18.71 -6.16 1.08
N LEU A 38 -18.76 -6.36 -0.23
CA LEU A 38 -17.83 -7.21 -0.97
C LEU A 38 -16.41 -6.64 -0.89
N ALA A 39 -16.23 -5.36 -1.20
CA ALA A 39 -14.96 -4.66 -1.08
C ALA A 39 -14.41 -4.73 0.36
N GLN A 40 -15.26 -4.55 1.37
CA GLN A 40 -14.86 -4.72 2.77
C GLN A 40 -14.43 -6.16 3.08
N ALA A 41 -15.14 -7.17 2.58
CA ALA A 41 -14.78 -8.57 2.76
C ALA A 41 -13.45 -8.91 2.09
N GLU A 42 -13.24 -8.45 0.86
CA GLU A 42 -12.00 -8.65 0.12
C GLU A 42 -10.82 -7.92 0.78
N MET A 43 -11.02 -6.68 1.23
CA MET A 43 -10.00 -5.93 1.98
C MET A 43 -9.66 -6.58 3.32
N ARG A 44 -10.65 -7.14 4.04
CA ARG A 44 -10.39 -7.91 5.27
C ARG A 44 -9.62 -9.19 4.97
N GLN A 45 -9.94 -9.89 3.88
CA GLN A 45 -9.24 -11.12 3.49
C GLN A 45 -7.80 -10.83 3.05
N LYS A 46 -7.60 -9.80 2.21
CA LYS A 46 -6.27 -9.30 1.82
C LYS A 46 -5.48 -8.81 3.04
N GLY A 47 -6.12 -8.04 3.92
CA GLY A 47 -5.53 -7.52 5.16
C GLY A 47 -5.11 -8.62 6.13
N LYS A 48 -5.92 -9.67 6.30
CA LYS A 48 -5.56 -10.82 7.17
C LYS A 48 -4.37 -11.59 6.62
N ARG A 49 -4.33 -11.84 5.31
CA ARG A 49 -3.21 -12.54 4.66
C ARG A 49 -1.93 -11.72 4.70
N PHE A 50 -2.03 -10.43 4.39
CA PHE A 50 -0.91 -9.51 4.46
C PHE A 50 -0.42 -9.32 5.90
N GLY A 51 -1.32 -9.17 6.86
CA GLY A 51 -1.01 -8.98 8.28
C GLY A 51 -0.37 -10.20 8.93
N LEU A 52 -0.82 -11.42 8.59
CA LEU A 52 -0.18 -12.63 9.08
C LEU A 52 1.21 -12.81 8.45
N GLY A 53 1.33 -12.57 7.14
CA GLY A 53 2.61 -12.66 6.43
C GLY A 53 3.63 -11.64 6.91
N SER A 54 3.22 -10.38 7.07
CA SER A 54 4.08 -9.32 7.60
C SER A 54 4.42 -9.51 9.07
N GLY A 55 3.49 -10.04 9.88
CA GLY A 55 3.73 -10.41 11.27
C GLY A 55 4.75 -11.55 11.42
N LEU A 56 4.59 -12.63 10.64
CA LEU A 56 5.55 -13.74 10.61
C LEU A 56 6.92 -13.30 10.10
N PHE A 57 6.96 -12.49 9.04
CA PHE A 57 8.22 -11.97 8.50
C PHE A 57 8.91 -11.03 9.49
N GLY A 58 8.15 -10.15 10.16
CA GLY A 58 8.67 -9.31 11.24
C GLY A 58 9.22 -10.13 12.40
N GLY A 59 8.49 -11.15 12.85
CA GLY A 59 8.94 -12.08 13.87
C GLY A 59 10.20 -12.84 13.47
N ALA A 60 10.26 -13.35 12.23
CA ALA A 60 11.45 -13.99 11.68
C ALA A 60 12.65 -13.02 11.62
N GLY A 61 12.42 -11.75 11.31
CA GLY A 61 13.45 -10.71 11.36
C GLY A 61 14.02 -10.51 12.76
N VAL A 62 13.16 -10.43 13.78
CA VAL A 62 13.61 -10.31 15.19
C VAL A 62 14.39 -11.54 15.64
N ILE A 63 13.85 -12.74 15.41
CA ILE A 63 14.52 -14.00 15.78
C ILE A 63 15.83 -14.16 15.01
N GLY A 64 15.85 -13.86 13.73
CA GLY A 64 17.05 -13.88 12.89
C GLY A 64 18.10 -12.89 13.39
N PHE A 65 17.70 -11.69 13.83
CA PHE A 65 18.62 -10.72 14.43
C PHE A 65 19.23 -11.23 15.74
N VAL A 66 18.42 -11.82 16.64
CA VAL A 66 18.93 -12.45 17.86
C VAL A 66 19.89 -13.60 17.55
N ALA A 67 19.56 -14.44 16.57
CA ALA A 67 20.43 -15.52 16.11
C ALA A 67 21.75 -15.00 15.53
N LEU A 68 21.75 -13.87 14.81
CA LEU A 68 22.97 -13.22 14.34
C LEU A 68 23.85 -12.72 15.49
N LEU A 69 23.25 -12.08 16.52
CA LEU A 69 24.00 -11.65 17.71
C LEU A 69 24.64 -12.85 18.43
N ALA A 70 23.88 -13.93 18.62
CA ALA A 70 24.39 -15.17 19.18
C ALA A 70 25.52 -15.75 18.31
N GLY A 71 25.36 -15.74 16.98
CA GLY A 71 26.38 -16.18 16.02
C GLY A 71 27.67 -15.37 16.09
N VAL A 72 27.58 -14.04 16.27
CA VAL A 72 28.75 -13.18 16.51
C VAL A 72 29.46 -13.58 17.80
N ALA A 73 28.72 -13.80 18.89
CA ALA A 73 29.30 -14.28 20.15
C ALA A 73 29.96 -15.66 19.97
N THR A 74 29.30 -16.59 19.27
CA THR A 74 29.85 -17.91 18.93
C THR A 74 31.13 -17.79 18.11
N ALA A 75 31.20 -16.91 17.12
CA ALA A 75 32.41 -16.70 16.31
C ALA A 75 33.57 -16.17 17.15
N ILE A 76 33.31 -15.23 18.07
CA ILE A 76 34.32 -14.71 19.00
C ILE A 76 34.85 -15.84 19.90
N VAL A 77 33.95 -16.61 20.52
CA VAL A 77 34.33 -17.74 21.39
C VAL A 77 35.07 -18.82 20.61
N ALA A 78 34.64 -19.13 19.38
CA ALA A 78 35.32 -20.11 18.54
C ALA A 78 36.76 -19.69 18.19
N LEU A 79 36.98 -18.40 17.91
CA LEU A 79 38.31 -17.86 17.65
C LEU A 79 39.18 -17.78 18.92
N ASP A 80 38.57 -17.59 20.10
CA ASP A 80 39.26 -17.59 21.39
C ASP A 80 39.99 -18.91 21.68
N LEU A 81 39.60 -20.02 21.03
CA LEU A 81 40.32 -21.29 21.13
C LEU A 81 41.73 -21.25 20.50
N VAL A 82 42.00 -20.29 19.60
CA VAL A 82 43.26 -20.21 18.85
C VAL A 82 44.15 -19.05 19.32
N TRP A 83 43.56 -17.95 19.76
CA TRP A 83 44.26 -16.74 20.23
C TRP A 83 43.45 -16.00 21.31
N PRO A 84 43.99 -14.98 22.01
CA PRO A 84 43.28 -14.35 23.11
C PRO A 84 41.95 -13.67 22.72
N LEU A 85 40.98 -13.70 23.63
CA LEU A 85 39.63 -13.16 23.46
C LEU A 85 39.56 -11.75 22.88
N TRP A 86 40.45 -10.85 23.31
CA TRP A 86 40.47 -9.47 22.83
C TRP A 86 40.80 -9.40 21.33
N LEU A 87 41.67 -10.28 20.84
CA LEU A 87 42.04 -10.34 19.43
C LEU A 87 40.93 -10.98 18.59
N SER A 88 40.26 -12.02 19.11
CA SER A 88 39.05 -12.59 18.52
C SER A 88 37.95 -11.54 18.34
N ALA A 89 37.66 -10.79 19.40
CA ALA A 89 36.64 -9.75 19.37
C ALA A 89 36.97 -8.66 18.34
N LEU A 90 38.24 -8.21 18.29
CA LEU A 90 38.68 -7.23 17.29
C LEU A 90 38.60 -7.77 15.86
N ALA A 91 39.00 -9.02 15.63
CA ALA A 91 38.95 -9.63 14.31
C ALA A 91 37.51 -9.74 13.79
N VAL A 92 36.58 -10.24 14.60
CA VAL A 92 35.16 -10.33 14.24
C VAL A 92 34.56 -8.94 14.03
N THR A 93 34.86 -7.99 14.90
CA THR A 93 34.40 -6.60 14.75
C THR A 93 34.92 -5.98 13.46
N GLY A 94 36.20 -6.15 13.14
CA GLY A 94 36.80 -5.68 11.90
C GLY A 94 36.11 -6.28 10.67
N ALA A 95 35.87 -7.60 10.66
CA ALA A 95 35.18 -8.27 9.57
C ALA A 95 33.74 -7.76 9.37
N LEU A 96 33.01 -7.52 10.46
CA LEU A 96 31.66 -6.96 10.42
C LEU A 96 31.66 -5.52 9.91
N LEU A 97 32.62 -4.68 10.33
CA LEU A 97 32.74 -3.30 9.84
C LEU A 97 33.05 -3.24 8.34
N VAL A 98 33.93 -4.12 7.85
CA VAL A 98 34.22 -4.23 6.40
C VAL A 98 32.95 -4.64 5.65
N THR A 99 32.24 -5.65 6.15
CA THR A 99 30.98 -6.11 5.54
C THR A 99 29.93 -4.99 5.53
N ALA A 100 29.78 -4.26 6.63
CA ALA A 100 28.86 -3.13 6.75
C ALA A 100 29.23 -1.99 5.78
N ALA A 101 30.52 -1.67 5.64
CA ALA A 101 30.98 -0.66 4.69
C ALA A 101 30.64 -1.07 3.25
N VAL A 102 30.88 -2.33 2.87
CA VAL A 102 30.53 -2.84 1.53
C VAL A 102 29.03 -2.76 1.29
N LEU A 103 28.21 -3.24 2.24
CA LEU A 103 26.75 -3.18 2.13
C LEU A 103 26.24 -1.73 2.05
N ALA A 104 26.80 -0.81 2.84
CA ALA A 104 26.43 0.61 2.79
C ALA A 104 26.78 1.24 1.43
N LEU A 105 27.95 0.94 0.87
CA LEU A 105 28.36 1.44 -0.45
C LEU A 105 27.49 0.88 -1.58
N VAL A 106 27.21 -0.44 -1.56
CA VAL A 106 26.33 -1.08 -2.54
C VAL A 106 24.91 -0.55 -2.41
N GLY A 107 24.39 -0.46 -1.19
CA GLY A 107 23.07 0.10 -0.90
C GLY A 107 22.94 1.54 -1.40
N LYS A 108 23.91 2.40 -1.09
CA LYS A 108 23.95 3.79 -1.58
C LYS A 108 23.91 3.84 -3.10
N LYS A 109 24.69 2.99 -3.79
CA LYS A 109 24.73 2.92 -5.26
C LYS A 109 23.40 2.44 -5.86
N GLN A 110 22.72 1.49 -5.22
CA GLN A 110 21.42 1.00 -5.67
C GLN A 110 20.33 2.05 -5.47
N VAL A 111 20.28 2.70 -4.30
CA VAL A 111 19.33 3.79 -4.02
C VAL A 111 19.54 4.96 -4.98
N SER A 112 20.79 5.37 -5.20
CA SER A 112 21.12 6.46 -6.12
C SER A 112 20.81 6.15 -7.59
N ARG A 113 20.69 4.87 -7.96
CA ARG A 113 20.31 4.43 -9.31
C ARG A 113 18.80 4.25 -9.46
N ALA A 114 18.12 3.82 -8.41
CA ALA A 114 16.68 3.57 -8.41
C ALA A 114 15.85 4.85 -8.26
N ILE A 115 16.40 5.89 -7.67
CA ILE A 115 15.75 7.19 -7.50
C ILE A 115 16.46 8.20 -8.42
N PRO A 116 15.89 8.57 -9.58
CA PRO A 116 16.38 9.73 -10.32
C PRO A 116 16.34 10.95 -9.40
N PRO A 117 17.40 11.79 -9.35
CA PRO A 117 17.49 12.92 -8.42
C PRO A 117 16.34 13.93 -8.56
N ALA A 118 15.59 13.89 -9.67
CA ALA A 118 14.29 14.54 -9.82
C ALA A 118 13.45 13.81 -10.90
N PRO A 119 12.10 13.80 -10.82
CA PRO A 119 11.24 13.25 -11.86
C PRO A 119 11.24 14.16 -13.10
N GLU A 120 12.25 13.99 -13.96
CA GLU A 120 12.50 14.86 -15.12
C GLU A 120 11.28 15.01 -16.04
N GLN A 121 10.54 13.92 -16.27
CA GLN A 121 9.34 13.92 -17.11
C GLN A 121 8.18 14.72 -16.47
N ALA A 122 7.98 14.59 -15.15
CA ALA A 122 6.95 15.35 -14.44
C ALA A 122 7.31 16.85 -14.40
N ILE A 123 8.58 17.17 -14.23
CA ILE A 123 9.07 18.55 -14.25
C ILE A 123 8.96 19.13 -15.68
N ALA A 124 9.24 18.34 -16.71
CA ALA A 124 9.07 18.76 -18.11
C ALA A 124 7.60 19.02 -18.47
N GLY A 125 6.68 18.15 -18.02
CA GLY A 125 5.24 18.32 -18.19
C GLY A 125 4.75 19.62 -17.55
N VAL A 126 5.07 19.84 -16.28
CA VAL A 126 4.70 21.08 -15.56
C VAL A 126 5.29 22.33 -16.24
N LYS A 127 6.53 22.27 -16.75
CA LYS A 127 7.12 23.39 -17.49
C LYS A 127 6.40 23.67 -18.80
N ALA A 128 5.96 22.64 -19.52
CA ALA A 128 5.19 22.77 -20.75
C ALA A 128 3.81 23.39 -20.48
N ASP A 129 3.11 22.92 -19.45
CA ASP A 129 1.80 23.44 -19.05
C ASP A 129 1.90 24.93 -18.66
N VAL A 130 2.95 25.31 -17.91
CA VAL A 130 3.21 26.72 -17.55
C VAL A 130 3.53 27.57 -18.78
N ALA A 131 4.26 27.04 -19.76
CA ALA A 131 4.57 27.76 -21.00
C ALA A 131 3.29 28.01 -21.82
N GLU A 132 2.42 27.00 -21.93
CA GLU A 132 1.15 27.14 -22.65
C GLU A 132 0.23 28.18 -22.00
N ILE A 133 0.11 28.17 -20.66
CA ILE A 133 -0.69 29.16 -19.93
C ILE A 133 -0.15 30.58 -20.15
N LYS A 134 1.18 30.74 -20.15
CA LYS A 134 1.83 32.05 -20.34
C LYS A 134 1.67 32.58 -21.77
N GLU A 135 1.61 31.70 -22.76
CA GLU A 135 1.36 32.06 -24.16
C GLU A 135 -0.11 32.42 -24.40
N ARG A 136 -1.05 31.69 -23.79
CA ARG A 136 -2.49 32.03 -23.84
C ARG A 136 -2.82 33.36 -23.16
N ALA A 137 -2.08 33.74 -22.12
CA ALA A 137 -2.26 35.02 -21.42
C ALA A 137 -1.66 36.24 -22.15
N ARG A 138 -0.87 36.01 -23.21
CA ARG A 138 -0.18 37.07 -23.97
C ARG A 138 -0.83 37.37 -25.32
N ARG A 139 -1.83 36.57 -25.72
CA ARG A 139 -2.75 36.85 -26.83
C ARG A 139 -3.99 37.56 -26.31
#